data_AF-A0A671U0M3-F1
#
_entry.id   AF-A0A671U0M3-F1
#
_cell.length_a   1.000
_cell.length_b   1.000
_cell.length_c   1.000
_cell.angle_alpha   90.00
_cell.angle_beta   90.00
_cell.angle_gamma   90.00
#
_symmetry.space_group_name_H-M   'P 1'
#
loop_
_entity.id
_entity.type
_entity.pdbx_description
1 polymer ?
#
loop_
_entity_poly.entity_id
_entity_poly.type
_entity_poly.pdbx_seq_one_letter_code
_entity_poly.pdbx_strand_id
1 'polypeptide(L)'
;MAAEKSGCGKGCGDSGIHVDVKDYYSKVLKRSSDLKTNACVTPAQPIPAFIRQALKKVHPDVSDRYYGCGLVVPECLEGCRILDLGSGSGRDCYMLSQLVGEKGHVTGIDMTEDQLEVARKHVDYHMKEFGFKKPNVNFVQGLIEGLTEAGLEKNSFDIIISNCVVNLSPDKKRVLAEAYSVLKDGGELYFSDVYSSGRLTEEIKNHKVLWGECLGGALWWKDLLQLADEVGFSPPRLVTSKIITIENKELQAVLGDFKFVSATYRLFKVPKGNTKTCQVIYNGNITGVEESFLFDCHYTFKANKAVEVDGELATILTSTRFKEDFTCQPPGGPSALWSHAGEP
;
A
#
# COMPACT_ATOMS: atom_id res chain seq x y z
N MET A 1 24.43 -49.72 -22.58
CA MET A 1 24.79 -48.61 -21.67
C MET A 1 25.05 -47.37 -22.50
N ALA A 2 24.07 -46.49 -22.62
CA ALA A 2 24.25 -45.10 -23.05
C ALA A 2 22.90 -44.42 -22.83
N ALA A 3 22.86 -43.43 -21.94
CA ALA A 3 21.76 -42.48 -21.86
C ALA A 3 22.40 -41.12 -21.54
N GLU A 4 22.43 -40.26 -22.55
CA GLU A 4 22.79 -38.86 -22.45
C GLU A 4 21.81 -38.15 -21.52
N LYS A 5 22.33 -37.39 -20.56
CA LYS A 5 21.55 -36.40 -19.81
C LYS A 5 21.94 -35.01 -20.31
N SER A 6 21.01 -34.36 -21.00
CA SER A 6 21.04 -32.93 -21.24
C SER A 6 20.84 -32.19 -19.92
N GLY A 7 21.80 -31.33 -19.58
CA GLY A 7 21.72 -30.44 -18.43
C GLY A 7 20.82 -29.25 -18.75
N CYS A 8 19.67 -29.18 -18.05
CA CYS A 8 18.81 -28.02 -18.02
C CYS A 8 19.52 -26.87 -17.27
N GLY A 9 19.65 -25.71 -17.92
CA GLY A 9 20.24 -24.50 -17.34
C GLY A 9 19.41 -23.98 -16.17
N LYS A 10 20.02 -23.88 -14.99
CA LYS A 10 19.44 -23.23 -13.81
C LYS A 10 19.62 -21.71 -13.91
N GLY A 11 18.52 -21.00 -13.66
CA GLY A 11 18.41 -19.54 -13.73
C GLY A 11 19.29 -18.81 -12.69
N CYS A 12 19.84 -17.68 -13.14
CA CYS A 12 20.69 -16.76 -12.40
C CYS A 12 20.03 -15.36 -12.27
N GLY A 13 18.71 -15.25 -12.49
CA GLY A 13 18.02 -13.96 -12.65
C GLY A 13 17.58 -13.30 -11.33
N ASP A 14 16.95 -14.04 -10.42
CA ASP A 14 16.19 -13.41 -9.33
C ASP A 14 17.05 -13.02 -8.12
N SER A 15 18.11 -13.77 -7.82
CA SER A 15 19.02 -13.43 -6.71
C SER A 15 19.84 -12.16 -6.97
N GLY A 16 20.13 -11.86 -8.25
CA GLY A 16 20.89 -10.66 -8.63
C GLY A 16 20.11 -9.36 -8.39
N ILE A 17 18.80 -9.36 -8.67
CA ILE A 17 17.94 -8.18 -8.49
C ILE A 17 17.83 -7.79 -7.00
N HIS A 18 17.62 -8.78 -6.12
CA HIS A 18 17.57 -8.50 -4.68
C HIS A 18 18.87 -7.92 -4.14
N VAL A 19 20.02 -8.41 -4.62
CA VAL A 19 21.34 -7.86 -4.25
C VAL A 19 21.49 -6.44 -4.77
N ASP A 20 21.12 -6.16 -6.02
CA ASP A 20 21.19 -4.83 -6.62
C ASP A 20 20.27 -3.83 -5.89
N VAL A 21 19.04 -4.22 -5.54
CA VAL A 21 18.10 -3.40 -4.76
C VAL A 21 18.67 -3.14 -3.36
N LYS A 22 19.12 -4.19 -2.66
CA LYS A 22 19.71 -4.06 -1.33
C LYS A 22 20.93 -3.13 -1.37
N ASP A 23 21.83 -3.30 -2.33
CA ASP A 23 23.03 -2.46 -2.47
C ASP A 23 22.67 -1.00 -2.80
N TYR A 24 21.67 -0.76 -3.65
CA TYR A 24 21.21 0.58 -3.96
C TYR A 24 20.67 1.31 -2.72
N TYR A 25 19.77 0.68 -1.95
CA TYR A 25 19.15 1.30 -0.77
C TYR A 25 20.03 1.29 0.49
N SER A 26 21.08 0.45 0.55
CA SER A 26 22.02 0.41 1.68
C SER A 26 23.29 1.24 1.46
N LYS A 27 23.81 1.32 0.22
CA LYS A 27 25.12 1.93 -0.06
C LYS A 27 25.04 3.19 -0.93
N VAL A 28 24.08 3.24 -1.86
CA VAL A 28 24.01 4.30 -2.88
C VAL A 28 23.14 5.46 -2.39
N LEU A 29 21.94 5.17 -1.90
CA LEU A 29 21.06 6.17 -1.29
C LEU A 29 21.53 6.49 0.12
N LYS A 30 21.95 7.74 0.36
CA LYS A 30 22.28 8.24 1.71
C LYS A 30 21.25 9.25 2.21
N ARG A 31 20.56 9.95 1.30
CA ARG A 31 19.46 10.90 1.60
C ARG A 31 18.42 10.86 0.49
N SER A 32 17.17 11.24 0.79
CA SER A 32 16.10 11.36 -0.21
C SER A 32 16.38 12.39 -1.31
N SER A 33 17.26 13.36 -1.06
CA SER A 33 17.75 14.32 -2.07
C SER A 33 18.61 13.68 -3.16
N ASP A 34 19.06 12.45 -2.98
CA ASP A 34 19.93 11.75 -3.93
C ASP A 34 19.13 11.12 -5.11
N LEU A 35 17.79 11.13 -5.03
CA LEU A 35 16.88 10.66 -6.08
C LEU A 35 16.96 11.57 -7.32
N LYS A 36 17.14 10.96 -8.49
CA LYS A 36 17.35 11.66 -9.77
C LYS A 36 16.05 11.98 -10.51
N THR A 37 14.92 11.52 -10.01
CA THR A 37 13.61 11.75 -10.59
C THR A 37 12.60 12.25 -9.55
N ASN A 38 11.53 12.89 -10.02
CA ASN A 38 10.37 13.16 -9.18
C ASN A 38 9.38 11.97 -9.14
N ALA A 39 9.82 10.77 -9.56
CA ALA A 39 9.05 9.53 -9.41
C ALA A 39 8.60 9.31 -7.96
N CYS A 40 9.33 9.97 -7.07
CA CYS A 40 9.08 10.11 -5.67
C CYS A 40 8.16 11.29 -5.34
N VAL A 41 6.88 10.99 -5.13
CA VAL A 41 5.78 11.95 -5.26
C VAL A 41 5.23 12.46 -3.92
N THR A 42 5.26 13.78 -3.76
CA THR A 42 4.49 14.53 -2.75
C THR A 42 3.00 14.16 -2.80
N PRO A 43 2.32 13.94 -1.66
CA PRO A 43 0.89 13.61 -1.63
C PRO A 43 0.04 14.54 -2.49
N ALA A 44 -0.96 13.99 -3.20
CA ALA A 44 -1.88 14.75 -4.04
C ALA A 44 -2.78 15.71 -3.24
N GLN A 45 -2.96 15.44 -1.94
CA GLN A 45 -3.70 16.26 -1.00
C GLN A 45 -2.81 16.66 0.19
N PRO A 46 -3.07 17.80 0.85
CA PRO A 46 -2.38 18.17 2.06
C PRO A 46 -2.54 17.08 3.12
N ILE A 47 -1.43 16.65 3.73
CA ILE A 47 -1.44 15.63 4.77
C ILE A 47 -2.33 16.14 5.94
N PRO A 48 -3.35 15.38 6.37
CA PRO A 48 -4.20 15.74 7.51
C PRO A 48 -3.39 16.12 8.75
N ALA A 49 -3.94 17.05 9.55
CA ALA A 49 -3.23 17.58 10.72
C ALA A 49 -2.85 16.49 11.74
N PHE A 50 -3.73 15.51 11.96
CA PHE A 50 -3.48 14.41 12.90
C PHE A 50 -2.33 13.50 12.43
N ILE A 51 -2.23 13.22 11.12
CA ILE A 51 -1.10 12.45 10.55
C ILE A 51 0.20 13.25 10.67
N ARG A 52 0.17 14.56 10.38
CA ARG A 52 1.35 15.42 10.58
C ARG A 52 1.81 15.47 12.03
N GLN A 53 0.88 15.45 12.98
CA GLN A 53 1.21 15.39 14.41
C GLN A 53 1.80 14.04 14.80
N ALA A 54 1.26 12.93 14.30
CA ALA A 54 1.83 11.60 14.52
C ALA A 54 3.26 11.49 13.99
N LEU A 55 3.53 12.02 12.79
CA LEU A 55 4.87 12.03 12.20
C LEU A 55 5.89 12.84 13.00
N LYS A 56 5.48 13.96 13.60
CA LYS A 56 6.38 14.79 14.43
C LYS A 56 6.88 14.08 15.68
N LYS A 57 6.18 13.04 16.13
CA LYS A 57 6.54 12.22 17.29
C LYS A 57 7.44 11.04 16.93
N VAL A 58 7.73 10.83 15.65
CA VAL A 58 8.66 9.79 15.21
C VAL A 58 10.09 10.26 15.45
N HIS A 59 10.91 9.40 16.04
CA HIS A 59 12.30 9.72 16.38
C HIS A 59 13.09 10.17 15.13
N PRO A 60 13.93 11.22 15.22
CA PRO A 60 14.73 11.71 14.09
C PRO A 60 15.60 10.63 13.44
N ASP A 61 16.31 9.79 14.21
CA ASP A 61 17.11 8.67 13.66
C ASP A 61 16.30 7.72 12.75
N VAL A 62 15.00 7.55 13.02
CA VAL A 62 14.11 6.76 12.19
C VAL A 62 13.71 7.56 10.95
N SER A 63 13.27 8.81 11.12
CA SER A 63 12.79 9.65 10.02
C SER A 63 13.89 10.03 9.01
N ASP A 64 15.11 10.29 9.47
CA ASP A 64 16.22 10.75 8.63
C ASP A 64 16.77 9.65 7.71
N ARG A 65 16.50 8.38 8.04
CA ARG A 65 16.86 7.21 7.23
C ARG A 65 15.73 6.70 6.34
N TYR A 66 14.64 7.46 6.25
CA TYR A 66 13.51 7.13 5.39
C TYR A 66 13.80 7.53 3.94
N TYR A 67 13.72 6.57 3.03
CA TYR A 67 13.92 6.76 1.59
C TYR A 67 12.63 6.71 0.78
N GLY A 68 11.49 6.54 1.45
CA GLY A 68 10.19 6.58 0.79
C GLY A 68 9.81 8.00 0.37
N CYS A 69 8.84 8.06 -0.53
CA CYS A 69 8.64 9.26 -1.33
C CYS A 69 7.29 9.94 -1.13
N GLY A 70 6.48 9.39 -0.23
CA GLY A 70 5.12 9.83 0.05
C GLY A 70 4.65 9.32 1.41
N LEU A 71 3.34 9.32 1.62
CA LEU A 71 2.71 8.69 2.77
C LEU A 71 1.54 7.86 2.25
N VAL A 72 1.50 6.60 2.67
CA VAL A 72 0.44 5.66 2.32
C VAL A 72 -0.31 5.36 3.60
N VAL A 73 -1.38 6.11 3.84
CA VAL A 73 -2.19 6.03 5.06
C VAL A 73 -3.65 5.84 4.66
N PRO A 74 -4.19 4.62 4.76
CA PRO A 74 -5.61 4.41 4.55
C PRO A 74 -6.44 5.00 5.70
N GLU A 75 -7.73 5.14 5.46
CA GLU A 75 -8.70 5.59 6.46
C GLU A 75 -9.19 4.42 7.33
N CYS A 76 -9.92 4.71 8.41
CA CYS A 76 -10.52 3.72 9.32
C CYS A 76 -9.45 2.75 9.89
N LEU A 77 -8.51 3.29 10.69
CA LEU A 77 -7.33 2.55 11.18
C LEU A 77 -7.44 2.04 12.62
N GLU A 78 -8.34 2.59 13.43
CA GLU A 78 -8.38 2.32 14.86
C GLU A 78 -8.55 0.82 15.14
N GLY A 79 -7.69 0.26 15.98
CA GLY A 79 -7.70 -1.16 16.34
C GLY A 79 -7.21 -2.13 15.25
N CYS A 80 -6.83 -1.65 14.06
CA CYS A 80 -6.40 -2.52 12.97
C CYS A 80 -5.02 -3.14 13.22
N ARG A 81 -4.82 -4.35 12.68
CA ARG A 81 -3.51 -4.96 12.51
C ARG A 81 -2.99 -4.64 11.10
N ILE A 82 -1.91 -3.86 11.04
CA ILE A 82 -1.32 -3.38 9.79
C ILE A 82 0.02 -4.09 9.52
N LEU A 83 0.25 -4.48 8.28
CA LEU A 83 1.57 -4.89 7.79
C LEU A 83 2.12 -3.83 6.82
N ASP A 84 3.35 -3.40 7.02
CA ASP A 84 4.07 -2.46 6.15
C ASP A 84 5.17 -3.18 5.37
N LEU A 85 5.02 -3.24 4.04
CA LEU A 85 5.95 -3.94 3.15
C LEU A 85 7.10 -3.03 2.73
N GLY A 86 8.32 -3.39 3.14
CA GLY A 86 9.52 -2.58 2.96
C GLY A 86 9.58 -1.42 3.95
N SER A 87 9.44 -1.75 5.24
CA SER A 87 9.26 -0.76 6.30
C SER A 87 10.48 0.14 6.55
N GLY A 88 11.66 -0.24 6.05
CA GLY A 88 12.91 0.45 6.30
C GLY A 88 13.17 0.63 7.80
N SER A 89 13.55 1.85 8.19
CA SER A 89 13.77 2.25 9.59
C SER A 89 12.49 2.34 10.43
N GLY A 90 11.30 2.16 9.82
CA GLY A 90 10.02 2.09 10.53
C GLY A 90 9.28 3.42 10.68
N ARG A 91 9.58 4.46 9.89
CA ARG A 91 8.89 5.76 9.97
C ARG A 91 7.38 5.62 9.87
N ASP A 92 6.90 4.93 8.83
CA ASP A 92 5.47 4.77 8.57
C ASP A 92 4.86 3.82 9.62
N CYS A 93 5.59 2.76 10.02
CA CYS A 93 5.20 1.88 11.12
C CYS A 93 4.94 2.61 12.45
N TYR A 94 5.83 3.52 12.87
CA TYR A 94 5.67 4.27 14.13
C TYR A 94 4.58 5.35 14.06
N MET A 95 4.42 5.97 12.90
CA MET A 95 3.27 6.85 12.67
C MET A 95 1.96 6.05 12.78
N LEU A 96 1.86 4.91 12.09
CA LEU A 96 0.66 4.07 12.10
C LEU A 96 0.39 3.45 13.46
N SER A 97 1.43 3.08 14.21
CA SER A 97 1.33 2.59 15.60
C SER A 97 0.54 3.55 16.49
N GLN A 98 0.66 4.86 16.28
CA GLN A 98 -0.16 5.86 16.98
C GLN A 98 -1.61 5.87 16.47
N LEU A 99 -1.79 5.81 15.15
CA LEU A 99 -3.11 5.94 14.51
C LEU A 99 -4.01 4.73 14.75
N VAL A 100 -3.44 3.53 14.85
CA VAL A 100 -4.19 2.31 15.21
C VAL A 100 -4.49 2.22 16.71
N GLY A 101 -3.78 2.98 17.54
CA GLY A 101 -3.93 3.01 19.00
C GLY A 101 -3.42 1.75 19.72
N GLU A 102 -3.54 1.74 21.04
CA GLU A 102 -3.00 0.66 21.92
C GLU A 102 -3.66 -0.72 21.69
N LYS A 103 -4.85 -0.75 21.06
CA LYS A 103 -5.55 -2.00 20.69
C LYS A 103 -5.19 -2.52 19.30
N GLY A 104 -4.64 -1.66 18.44
CA GLY A 104 -4.16 -2.05 17.12
C GLY A 104 -2.72 -2.57 17.19
N HIS A 105 -2.18 -2.97 16.04
CA HIS A 105 -0.82 -3.48 15.95
C HIS A 105 -0.22 -3.17 14.58
N VAL A 106 1.09 -2.86 14.53
CA VAL A 106 1.80 -2.67 13.27
C VAL A 106 3.00 -3.62 13.17
N THR A 107 3.10 -4.34 12.06
CA THR A 107 4.28 -5.14 11.73
C THR A 107 4.97 -4.53 10.53
N GLY A 108 6.26 -4.19 10.66
CA GLY A 108 7.10 -3.84 9.52
C GLY A 108 7.89 -5.06 9.04
N ILE A 109 8.00 -5.25 7.72
CA ILE A 109 8.92 -6.23 7.13
C ILE A 109 9.91 -5.53 6.20
N ASP A 110 11.19 -5.87 6.33
CA ASP A 110 12.24 -5.38 5.43
C ASP A 110 13.32 -6.46 5.21
N MET A 111 14.02 -6.39 4.08
CA MET A 111 15.13 -7.31 3.77
C MET A 111 16.46 -6.87 4.39
N THR A 112 16.56 -5.61 4.84
CA THR A 112 17.80 -4.96 5.24
C THR A 112 17.94 -4.90 6.76
N GLU A 113 18.83 -5.71 7.32
CA GLU A 113 18.99 -5.80 8.78
C GLU A 113 19.42 -4.46 9.40
N ASP A 114 20.33 -3.71 8.79
CA ASP A 114 20.76 -2.39 9.27
C ASP A 114 19.59 -1.39 9.44
N GLN A 115 18.56 -1.49 8.61
CA GLN A 115 17.35 -0.67 8.73
C GLN A 115 16.48 -1.15 9.90
N LEU A 116 16.30 -2.47 10.02
CA LEU A 116 15.53 -3.10 11.09
C LEU A 116 16.18 -2.90 12.47
N GLU A 117 17.51 -2.86 12.57
CA GLU A 117 18.22 -2.53 13.80
C GLU A 117 17.86 -1.12 14.29
N VAL A 118 17.83 -0.14 13.39
CA VAL A 118 17.38 1.23 13.70
C VAL A 118 15.92 1.22 14.14
N ALA A 119 15.06 0.50 13.41
CA ALA A 119 13.65 0.40 13.74
C ALA A 119 13.48 -0.18 15.15
N ARG A 120 14.04 -1.36 15.43
CA ARG A 120 13.93 -2.06 16.72
C ARG A 120 14.52 -1.26 17.88
N LYS A 121 15.64 -0.56 17.68
CA LYS A 121 16.29 0.26 18.72
C LYS A 121 15.37 1.34 19.31
N HIS A 122 14.42 1.85 18.52
CA HIS A 122 13.57 2.97 18.93
C HIS A 122 12.18 2.55 19.43
N VAL A 123 11.89 1.25 19.61
CA VAL A 123 10.56 0.81 20.05
C VAL A 123 10.18 1.42 21.40
N ASP A 124 11.06 1.32 22.39
CA ASP A 124 10.81 1.84 23.75
C ASP A 124 10.62 3.36 23.78
N TYR A 125 11.39 4.09 22.96
CA TYR A 125 11.22 5.53 22.80
C TYR A 125 9.80 5.87 22.36
N HIS A 126 9.34 5.23 21.28
CA HIS A 126 8.03 5.51 20.71
C HIS A 126 6.90 5.07 21.66
N MET A 127 7.01 3.91 22.31
CA MET A 127 5.98 3.48 23.28
C MET A 127 5.85 4.47 24.44
N LYS A 128 6.97 5.02 24.93
CA LYS A 128 6.97 6.07 25.95
C LYS A 128 6.37 7.37 25.43
N GLU A 129 6.77 7.82 24.25
CA GLU A 129 6.27 9.05 23.61
C GLU A 129 4.76 8.98 23.34
N PHE A 130 4.24 7.78 23.02
CA PHE A 130 2.81 7.56 22.75
C PHE A 130 2.00 7.27 24.01
N GLY A 131 2.66 6.98 25.13
CA GLY A 131 2.03 6.63 26.40
C GLY A 131 1.47 5.20 26.44
N PHE A 132 1.96 4.29 25.60
CA PHE A 132 1.51 2.91 25.53
C PHE A 132 2.23 2.03 26.56
N LYS A 133 1.48 1.14 27.22
CA LYS A 133 2.03 0.27 28.27
C LYS A 133 2.82 -0.91 27.71
N LYS A 134 2.54 -1.29 26.47
CA LYS A 134 3.16 -2.41 25.77
C LYS A 134 3.45 -2.02 24.32
N PRO A 135 4.52 -2.58 23.71
CA PRO A 135 4.75 -2.45 22.29
C PRO A 135 3.55 -2.93 21.48
N ASN A 136 3.04 -2.06 20.60
CA ASN A 136 2.07 -2.42 19.57
C ASN A 136 2.71 -2.42 18.16
N VAL A 137 4.04 -2.49 18.10
CA VAL A 137 4.81 -2.51 16.86
C VAL A 137 5.94 -3.53 16.95
N ASN A 138 6.19 -4.26 15.87
CA ASN A 138 7.36 -5.13 15.73
C ASN A 138 7.89 -5.16 14.29
N PHE A 139 9.12 -5.64 14.14
CA PHE A 139 9.86 -5.61 12.88
C PHE A 139 10.45 -6.98 12.53
N VAL A 140 10.11 -7.50 11.36
CA VAL A 140 10.50 -8.82 10.86
C VAL A 140 11.47 -8.67 9.70
N GLN A 141 12.51 -9.50 9.68
CA GLN A 141 13.41 -9.57 8.54
C GLN A 141 12.87 -10.58 7.52
N GLY A 142 12.76 -10.17 6.26
CA GLY A 142 12.33 -11.07 5.19
C GLY A 142 12.13 -10.38 3.86
N LEU A 143 11.83 -11.19 2.85
CA LEU A 143 11.43 -10.73 1.52
C LEU A 143 9.92 -10.56 1.48
N ILE A 144 9.44 -9.57 0.71
CA ILE A 144 8.00 -9.31 0.56
C ILE A 144 7.30 -10.38 -0.29
N GLU A 145 8.07 -11.19 -1.00
CA GLU A 145 7.70 -12.40 -1.75
C GLU A 145 7.55 -13.65 -0.84
N GLY A 146 7.95 -13.55 0.42
CA GLY A 146 8.04 -14.65 1.38
C GLY A 146 7.48 -14.29 2.76
N LEU A 147 6.32 -13.64 2.81
CA LEU A 147 5.72 -13.19 4.08
C LEU A 147 5.47 -14.35 5.05
N THR A 148 4.90 -15.45 4.55
CA THR A 148 4.65 -16.64 5.36
C THR A 148 5.92 -17.37 5.78
N GLU A 149 6.94 -17.38 4.91
CA GLU A 149 8.28 -17.91 5.21
C GLU A 149 8.97 -17.08 6.31
N ALA A 150 8.79 -15.75 6.29
CA ALA A 150 9.25 -14.84 7.33
C ALA A 150 8.47 -14.98 8.66
N GLY A 151 7.52 -15.92 8.75
CA GLY A 151 6.77 -16.23 9.97
C GLY A 151 5.50 -15.40 10.16
N LEU A 152 5.03 -14.69 9.12
CA LEU A 152 3.76 -13.97 9.21
C LEU A 152 2.58 -14.92 9.03
N GLU A 153 1.65 -14.86 9.98
CA GLU A 153 0.49 -15.74 10.00
C GLU A 153 -0.51 -15.41 8.88
N LYS A 154 -1.12 -16.46 8.31
CA LYS A 154 -2.20 -16.31 7.35
C LYS A 154 -3.43 -15.69 8.00
N ASN A 155 -4.20 -14.90 7.25
CA ASN A 155 -5.44 -14.28 7.73
C ASN A 155 -5.27 -13.50 9.06
N SER A 156 -4.18 -12.75 9.21
CA SER A 156 -3.82 -12.09 10.47
C SER A 156 -3.85 -10.56 10.40
N PHE A 157 -3.79 -9.97 9.19
CA PHE A 157 -3.77 -8.52 8.98
C PHE A 157 -5.09 -8.00 8.41
N ASP A 158 -5.52 -6.85 8.92
CA ASP A 158 -6.67 -6.11 8.41
C ASP A 158 -6.27 -5.27 7.19
N ILE A 159 -5.05 -4.71 7.22
CA ILE A 159 -4.52 -3.81 6.20
C ILE A 159 -3.07 -4.17 5.91
N ILE A 160 -2.71 -4.21 4.64
CA ILE A 160 -1.32 -4.19 4.18
C ILE A 160 -1.10 -2.86 3.47
N ILE A 161 -0.01 -2.17 3.81
CA ILE A 161 0.45 -1.00 3.08
C ILE A 161 1.79 -1.25 2.40
N SER A 162 2.05 -0.49 1.35
CA SER A 162 3.38 -0.41 0.73
C SER A 162 3.54 0.92 0.00
N ASN A 163 4.75 1.45 -0.01
CA ASN A 163 5.09 2.69 -0.68
C ASN A 163 6.31 2.51 -1.58
N CYS A 164 6.09 2.35 -2.90
CA CYS A 164 7.11 2.21 -3.94
C CYS A 164 8.03 0.98 -3.80
N VAL A 165 7.61 -0.10 -3.14
CA VAL A 165 8.45 -1.30 -2.93
C VAL A 165 8.03 -2.47 -3.84
N VAL A 166 6.75 -2.60 -4.18
CA VAL A 166 6.25 -3.74 -4.97
C VAL A 166 6.94 -3.81 -6.34
N ASN A 167 7.23 -2.67 -6.96
CA ASN A 167 7.94 -2.64 -8.24
C ASN A 167 9.41 -3.05 -8.18
N LEU A 168 10.04 -3.00 -7.00
CA LEU A 168 11.40 -3.51 -6.79
C LEU A 168 11.45 -5.03 -6.76
N SER A 169 10.30 -5.67 -6.54
CA SER A 169 10.17 -7.13 -6.61
C SER A 169 10.29 -7.63 -8.06
N PRO A 170 11.10 -8.68 -8.30
CA PRO A 170 11.10 -9.39 -9.58
C PRO A 170 9.83 -10.24 -9.78
N ASP A 171 9.16 -10.69 -8.70
CA ASP A 171 7.96 -11.52 -8.75
C ASP A 171 6.76 -10.85 -8.07
N LYS A 172 6.20 -9.86 -8.77
CA LYS A 172 5.02 -9.09 -8.32
C LYS A 172 3.80 -9.99 -8.06
N LYS A 173 3.66 -11.09 -8.81
CA LYS A 173 2.56 -12.04 -8.61
C LYS A 173 2.70 -12.73 -7.26
N ARG A 174 3.92 -13.13 -6.90
CA ARG A 174 4.22 -13.71 -5.59
C ARG A 174 3.97 -12.74 -4.44
N VAL A 175 4.38 -11.47 -4.58
CA VAL A 175 4.08 -10.42 -3.58
C VAL A 175 2.57 -10.30 -3.35
N LEU A 176 1.77 -10.18 -4.42
CA LEU A 176 0.32 -10.10 -4.31
C LEU A 176 -0.28 -11.37 -3.68
N ALA A 177 0.21 -12.56 -4.06
CA ALA A 177 -0.27 -13.82 -3.51
C ALA A 177 0.03 -13.98 -2.01
N GLU A 178 1.22 -13.60 -1.56
CA GLU A 178 1.56 -13.61 -0.13
C GLU A 178 0.75 -12.57 0.64
N ALA A 179 0.59 -11.36 0.10
CA ALA A 179 -0.25 -10.33 0.68
C ALA A 179 -1.70 -10.83 0.86
N TYR A 180 -2.26 -11.45 -0.17
CA TYR A 180 -3.59 -12.07 -0.11
C TYR A 180 -3.68 -13.18 0.96
N SER A 181 -2.61 -13.97 1.11
CA SER A 181 -2.57 -15.06 2.08
C SER A 181 -2.57 -14.56 3.54
N VAL A 182 -1.90 -13.44 3.83
CA VAL A 182 -1.79 -12.91 5.21
C VAL A 182 -2.89 -11.93 5.57
N LEU A 183 -3.60 -11.35 4.59
CA LEU A 183 -4.83 -10.59 4.81
C LEU A 183 -5.95 -11.48 5.35
N LYS A 184 -6.71 -10.97 6.32
CA LYS A 184 -8.01 -11.52 6.71
C LYS A 184 -9.01 -11.43 5.55
N ASP A 185 -10.07 -12.22 5.63
CA ASP A 185 -11.26 -11.94 4.82
C ASP A 185 -11.81 -10.56 5.19
N GLY A 186 -12.12 -9.74 4.19
CA GLY A 186 -12.43 -8.32 4.36
C GLY A 186 -11.20 -7.42 4.47
N GLY A 187 -9.99 -7.97 4.40
CA GLY A 187 -8.75 -7.21 4.48
C GLY A 187 -8.43 -6.43 3.20
N GLU A 188 -7.59 -5.40 3.33
CA GLU A 188 -7.22 -4.47 2.26
C GLU A 188 -5.71 -4.43 2.02
N LEU A 189 -5.29 -4.51 0.77
CA LEU A 189 -3.97 -4.04 0.32
C LEU A 189 -4.13 -2.61 -0.22
N TYR A 190 -3.59 -1.63 0.50
CA TYR A 190 -3.61 -0.20 0.16
C TYR A 190 -2.19 0.28 -0.09
N PHE A 191 -1.82 0.47 -1.35
CA PHE A 191 -0.43 0.71 -1.71
C PHE A 191 -0.27 1.75 -2.81
N SER A 192 0.85 2.47 -2.78
CA SER A 192 1.25 3.39 -3.84
C SER A 192 2.48 2.88 -4.54
N ASP A 193 2.45 2.91 -5.87
CA ASP A 193 3.60 2.54 -6.67
C ASP A 193 3.61 3.27 -8.03
N VAL A 194 4.67 3.05 -8.81
CA VAL A 194 4.85 3.61 -10.15
C VAL A 194 4.22 2.69 -11.21
N TYR A 195 3.45 3.26 -12.12
CA TYR A 195 2.83 2.51 -13.22
C TYR A 195 3.19 3.13 -14.55
N SER A 196 3.43 2.27 -15.53
CA SER A 196 3.78 2.66 -16.89
C SER A 196 2.56 2.62 -17.81
N SER A 197 2.60 3.38 -18.90
CA SER A 197 1.56 3.42 -19.93
C SER A 197 1.48 2.15 -20.79
N GLY A 198 2.49 1.28 -20.71
CA GLY A 198 2.58 0.01 -21.44
C GLY A 198 3.69 -0.88 -20.88
N ARG A 199 3.80 -2.11 -21.40
CA ARG A 199 4.87 -3.04 -20.97
C ARG A 199 6.24 -2.50 -21.38
N LEU A 200 7.12 -2.33 -20.40
CA LEU A 200 8.47 -1.80 -20.59
C LEU A 200 9.34 -2.73 -21.44
N THR A 201 10.29 -2.15 -22.18
CA THR A 201 11.28 -2.88 -22.95
C THR A 201 12.33 -3.53 -22.04
N GLU A 202 13.01 -4.56 -22.53
CA GLU A 202 14.12 -5.19 -21.79
C GLU A 202 15.28 -4.22 -21.52
N GLU A 203 15.48 -3.24 -22.40
CA GLU A 203 16.45 -2.16 -22.18
C GLU A 203 16.13 -1.35 -20.92
N ILE A 204 14.87 -0.95 -20.74
CA ILE A 204 14.41 -0.20 -19.57
C ILE A 204 14.51 -1.06 -18.30
N LYS A 205 14.07 -2.32 -18.37
CA LYS A 205 14.08 -3.25 -17.22
C LYS A 205 15.49 -3.54 -16.72
N ASN A 206 16.47 -3.66 -17.62
CA ASN A 206 17.85 -3.96 -17.26
C ASN A 206 18.68 -2.71 -16.90
N HIS A 207 18.10 -1.51 -16.99
CA HIS A 207 18.79 -0.26 -16.68
C HIS A 207 18.83 -0.02 -15.16
N LYS A 208 19.97 -0.28 -14.52
CA LYS A 208 20.14 -0.22 -13.05
C LYS A 208 19.63 1.06 -12.38
N VAL A 209 19.87 2.23 -12.97
CA VAL A 209 19.39 3.51 -12.43
C VAL A 209 17.87 3.61 -12.50
N LEU A 210 17.24 3.17 -13.60
CA LEU A 210 15.79 3.21 -13.74
C LEU A 210 15.14 2.23 -12.76
N TRP A 211 15.76 1.07 -12.55
CA TRP A 211 15.31 0.10 -11.54
C TRP A 211 15.34 0.69 -10.13
N GLY A 212 16.46 1.31 -9.73
CA GLY A 212 16.60 1.94 -8.41
C GLY A 212 15.61 3.08 -8.17
N GLU A 213 15.24 3.81 -9.23
CA GLU A 213 14.21 4.88 -9.20
C GLU A 213 12.77 4.34 -9.33
N CYS A 214 12.57 3.03 -9.17
CA CYS A 214 11.28 2.31 -9.30
C CYS A 214 10.60 2.42 -10.70
N LEU A 215 11.31 2.93 -11.71
CA LEU A 215 10.82 3.06 -13.09
C LEU A 215 11.04 1.79 -13.91
N GLY A 216 12.20 1.15 -13.77
CA GLY A 216 12.59 -0.04 -14.53
C GLY A 216 11.74 -1.27 -14.19
N GLY A 217 11.29 -1.34 -12.95
CA GLY A 217 10.38 -2.36 -12.45
C GLY A 217 8.89 -2.00 -12.57
N ALA A 218 8.55 -0.83 -13.13
CA ALA A 218 7.18 -0.32 -13.11
C ALA A 218 6.21 -1.20 -13.90
N LEU A 219 5.17 -1.65 -13.22
CA LEU A 219 4.13 -2.48 -13.82
C LEU A 219 3.27 -1.67 -14.80
N TRP A 220 2.90 -2.28 -15.93
CA TRP A 220 1.84 -1.73 -16.77
C TRP A 220 0.51 -1.83 -15.99
N TRP A 221 -0.22 -0.72 -15.87
CA TRP A 221 -1.44 -0.70 -15.05
C TRP A 221 -2.49 -1.77 -15.41
N LYS A 222 -2.57 -2.22 -16.67
CA LYS A 222 -3.48 -3.33 -17.04
C LYS A 222 -3.01 -4.69 -16.52
N ASP A 223 -1.70 -4.90 -16.41
CA ASP A 223 -1.15 -6.13 -15.84
C ASP A 223 -1.48 -6.21 -14.33
N LEU A 224 -1.63 -5.08 -13.62
CA LEU A 224 -2.13 -5.09 -12.23
C LEU A 224 -3.54 -5.68 -12.14
N LEU A 225 -4.45 -5.28 -13.04
CA LEU A 225 -5.82 -5.80 -13.06
C LEU A 225 -5.83 -7.31 -13.26
N GLN A 226 -5.00 -7.81 -14.18
CA GLN A 226 -4.87 -9.24 -14.46
C GLN A 226 -4.29 -9.99 -13.24
N LEU A 227 -3.19 -9.52 -12.68
CA LEU A 227 -2.55 -10.16 -11.53
C LEU A 227 -3.45 -10.19 -10.29
N ALA A 228 -4.18 -9.09 -10.03
CA ALA A 228 -5.13 -9.02 -8.93
C ALA A 228 -6.24 -10.07 -9.08
N ASP A 229 -6.81 -10.21 -10.29
CA ASP A 229 -7.85 -11.20 -10.56
C ASP A 229 -7.34 -12.64 -10.43
N GLU A 230 -6.14 -12.92 -10.98
CA GLU A 230 -5.48 -14.23 -10.91
C GLU A 230 -5.18 -14.66 -9.47
N VAL A 231 -4.83 -13.72 -8.59
CA VAL A 231 -4.58 -13.98 -7.16
C VAL A 231 -5.89 -14.12 -6.38
N GLY A 232 -6.93 -13.38 -6.77
CA GLY A 232 -8.25 -13.44 -6.14
C GLY A 232 -8.69 -12.15 -5.43
N PHE A 233 -7.94 -11.05 -5.56
CA PHE A 233 -8.38 -9.75 -5.07
C PHE A 233 -9.61 -9.25 -5.83
N SER A 234 -10.34 -8.29 -5.23
CA SER A 234 -11.26 -7.43 -5.97
C SER A 234 -10.50 -6.68 -7.09
N PRO A 235 -11.21 -6.25 -8.14
CA PRO A 235 -10.68 -5.28 -9.09
C PRO A 235 -9.97 -4.11 -8.36
N PRO A 236 -8.71 -3.80 -8.73
CA PRO A 236 -7.98 -2.67 -8.18
C PRO A 236 -8.74 -1.36 -8.36
N ARG A 237 -8.91 -0.61 -7.26
CA ARG A 237 -9.60 0.69 -7.28
C ARG A 237 -8.59 1.81 -7.13
N LEU A 238 -8.53 2.69 -8.13
CA LEU A 238 -7.59 3.81 -8.16
C LEU A 238 -8.06 4.89 -7.17
N VAL A 239 -7.24 5.21 -6.17
CA VAL A 239 -7.57 6.25 -5.18
C VAL A 239 -7.07 7.60 -5.63
N THR A 240 -5.77 7.71 -5.90
CA THR A 240 -5.15 8.93 -6.45
C THR A 240 -4.10 8.56 -7.47
N SER A 241 -3.81 9.48 -8.39
CA SER A 241 -2.65 9.36 -9.28
C SER A 241 -2.04 10.72 -9.58
N LYS A 242 -0.74 10.72 -9.88
CA LYS A 242 0.00 11.90 -10.30
C LYS A 242 1.04 11.51 -11.34
N ILE A 243 1.12 12.31 -12.39
CA ILE A 243 2.09 12.13 -13.47
C ILE A 243 3.51 12.33 -12.91
N ILE A 244 4.40 11.42 -13.28
CA ILE A 244 5.83 11.51 -13.00
C ILE A 244 6.50 12.17 -14.19
N THR A 245 7.33 13.19 -13.94
CA THR A 245 8.09 13.90 -14.95
C THR A 245 9.58 13.65 -14.79
N ILE A 246 10.21 13.21 -15.86
CA ILE A 246 11.61 12.80 -15.82
C ILE A 246 12.40 13.91 -16.51
N GLU A 247 13.23 14.63 -15.76
CA GLU A 247 13.97 15.79 -16.29
C GLU A 247 15.34 15.41 -16.86
N ASN A 248 15.86 14.24 -16.48
CA ASN A 248 17.12 13.73 -16.98
C ASN A 248 16.99 13.29 -18.45
N LYS A 249 17.66 14.01 -19.36
CA LYS A 249 17.61 13.76 -20.81
C LYS A 249 18.15 12.39 -21.23
N GLU A 250 19.14 11.86 -20.53
CA GLU A 250 19.69 10.53 -20.81
C GLU A 250 18.66 9.46 -20.48
N LEU A 251 17.98 9.59 -19.34
CA LEU A 251 16.90 8.68 -18.95
C LEU A 251 15.69 8.82 -19.87
N GLN A 252 15.33 10.05 -20.28
CA GLN A 252 14.26 10.27 -21.26
C GLN A 252 14.53 9.53 -22.59
N ALA A 253 15.78 9.53 -23.07
CA ALA A 253 16.15 8.84 -24.31
C ALA A 253 15.92 7.32 -24.21
N VAL A 254 16.26 6.71 -23.07
CA VAL A 254 16.03 5.28 -22.82
C VAL A 254 14.54 4.96 -22.66
N LEU A 255 13.78 5.87 -22.03
CA LEU A 255 12.36 5.69 -21.75
C LEU A 255 11.46 5.94 -22.97
N GLY A 256 11.94 6.66 -23.98
CA GLY A 256 11.16 6.99 -25.17
C GLY A 256 9.80 7.61 -24.83
N ASP A 257 8.72 7.05 -25.38
CA ASP A 257 7.35 7.57 -25.22
C ASP A 257 6.61 7.02 -23.99
N PHE A 258 7.26 6.19 -23.15
CA PHE A 258 6.62 5.66 -21.94
C PHE A 258 6.25 6.80 -20.98
N LYS A 259 4.98 6.82 -20.57
CA LYS A 259 4.50 7.72 -19.53
C LYS A 259 4.38 6.97 -18.21
N PHE A 260 4.71 7.65 -17.13
CA PHE A 260 4.69 7.09 -15.79
C PHE A 260 3.75 7.90 -14.90
N VAL A 261 3.04 7.18 -14.03
CA VAL A 261 2.22 7.77 -12.98
C VAL A 261 2.57 7.11 -11.66
N SER A 262 2.64 7.88 -10.59
CA SER A 262 2.51 7.32 -9.25
C SER A 262 1.03 7.18 -8.98
N ALA A 263 0.58 6.00 -8.55
CA ALA A 263 -0.81 5.75 -8.28
C ALA A 263 -0.98 4.96 -6.98
N THR A 264 -1.95 5.40 -6.17
CA THR A 264 -2.42 4.68 -4.99
C THR A 264 -3.60 3.81 -5.39
N TYR A 265 -3.51 2.52 -5.15
CA TYR A 265 -4.59 1.56 -5.36
C TYR A 265 -5.02 0.95 -4.04
N ARG A 266 -6.30 0.56 -3.99
CA ARG A 266 -6.85 -0.30 -2.95
C ARG A 266 -7.44 -1.58 -3.57
N LEU A 267 -7.04 -2.72 -3.04
CA LEU A 267 -7.48 -4.06 -3.43
C LEU A 267 -8.00 -4.77 -2.19
N PHE A 268 -9.17 -5.40 -2.28
CA PHE A 268 -9.81 -6.06 -1.13
C PHE A 268 -9.86 -7.57 -1.30
N LYS A 269 -9.67 -8.29 -0.19
CA LYS A 269 -9.93 -9.72 -0.11
C LYS A 269 -11.39 -9.94 0.29
N VAL A 270 -12.29 -9.95 -0.69
CA VAL A 270 -13.73 -10.09 -0.47
C VAL A 270 -14.34 -11.14 -1.40
N PRO A 271 -15.50 -11.73 -1.05
CA PRO A 271 -16.17 -12.70 -1.93
C PRO A 271 -16.52 -12.08 -3.29
N LYS A 272 -16.25 -12.83 -4.37
CA LYS A 272 -16.69 -12.46 -5.72
C LYS A 272 -18.21 -12.70 -5.87
N GLY A 273 -18.87 -11.92 -6.73
CA GLY A 273 -20.15 -12.33 -7.33
C GLY A 273 -21.42 -11.60 -6.89
N ASN A 274 -21.35 -10.48 -6.17
CA ASN A 274 -22.53 -9.62 -5.99
C ASN A 274 -22.66 -8.64 -7.16
N THR A 275 -23.73 -8.76 -7.93
CA THR A 275 -24.04 -7.88 -9.07
C THR A 275 -25.18 -6.91 -8.80
N LYS A 276 -25.79 -6.97 -7.61
CA LYS A 276 -26.94 -6.12 -7.28
C LYS A 276 -26.47 -4.76 -6.80
N THR A 277 -27.01 -3.71 -7.38
CA THR A 277 -26.81 -2.35 -6.86
C THR A 277 -27.45 -2.21 -5.48
N CYS A 278 -26.87 -1.31 -4.68
CA CYS A 278 -27.31 -1.01 -3.32
C CYS A 278 -27.27 0.50 -3.10
N GLN A 279 -28.16 1.03 -2.26
CA GLN A 279 -27.98 2.38 -1.73
C GLN A 279 -27.25 2.32 -0.40
N VAL A 280 -26.19 3.10 -0.29
CA VAL A 280 -25.37 3.21 0.93
C VAL A 280 -25.36 4.64 1.44
N ILE A 281 -25.30 4.79 2.76
CA ILE A 281 -25.15 6.07 3.44
C ILE A 281 -23.87 6.00 4.27
N TYR A 282 -22.96 6.94 4.03
CA TYR A 282 -21.79 7.12 4.89
C TYR A 282 -22.18 7.86 6.16
N ASN A 283 -21.88 7.28 7.33
CA ASN A 283 -22.33 7.78 8.63
C ASN A 283 -21.47 8.94 9.17
N GLY A 284 -20.30 9.21 8.58
CA GLY A 284 -19.41 10.30 9.02
C GLY A 284 -18.57 9.98 10.26
N ASN A 285 -18.36 8.69 10.56
CA ASN A 285 -17.69 8.24 11.78
C ASN A 285 -16.18 8.02 11.61
N ILE A 286 -15.64 8.12 10.38
CA ILE A 286 -14.22 7.87 10.13
C ILE A 286 -13.42 9.14 10.42
N THR A 287 -12.52 9.05 11.40
CA THR A 287 -11.65 10.15 11.83
C THR A 287 -10.89 10.80 10.67
N GLY A 288 -10.99 12.13 10.58
CA GLY A 288 -10.32 12.95 9.57
C GLY A 288 -11.03 13.05 8.23
N VAL A 289 -12.10 12.27 8.02
CA VAL A 289 -12.96 12.31 6.82
C VAL A 289 -14.44 12.29 7.20
N GLU A 290 -14.79 12.90 8.34
CA GLU A 290 -16.13 12.88 8.92
C GLU A 290 -17.17 13.51 7.98
N GLU A 291 -16.81 14.59 7.27
CA GLU A 291 -17.73 15.28 6.35
C GLU A 291 -17.85 14.59 4.99
N SER A 292 -16.73 14.08 4.47
CA SER A 292 -16.63 13.56 3.12
C SER A 292 -15.49 12.56 3.00
N PHE A 293 -15.81 11.34 2.60
CA PHE A 293 -14.84 10.27 2.40
C PHE A 293 -14.63 9.99 0.91
N LEU A 294 -13.43 10.31 0.41
CA LEU A 294 -12.96 9.92 -0.92
C LEU A 294 -12.52 8.45 -0.88
N PHE A 295 -13.38 7.56 -1.32
CA PHE A 295 -13.08 6.12 -1.30
C PHE A 295 -12.16 5.72 -2.44
N ASP A 296 -12.48 6.16 -3.66
CA ASP A 296 -11.65 5.99 -4.86
C ASP A 296 -11.92 7.15 -5.84
N CYS A 297 -11.31 7.14 -7.03
CA CYS A 297 -11.46 8.20 -8.02
C CYS A 297 -12.87 8.31 -8.63
N HIS A 298 -13.74 7.32 -8.38
CA HIS A 298 -15.13 7.29 -8.84
C HIS A 298 -16.11 7.65 -7.71
N TYR A 299 -15.82 7.28 -6.47
CA TYR A 299 -16.74 7.40 -5.34
C TYR A 299 -16.22 8.33 -4.25
N THR A 300 -16.98 9.40 -4.02
CA THR A 300 -16.86 10.27 -2.85
C THR A 300 -18.17 10.26 -2.08
N PHE A 301 -18.14 9.86 -0.82
CA PHE A 301 -19.31 9.76 0.04
C PHE A 301 -19.38 10.97 0.98
N LYS A 302 -20.41 11.80 0.82
CA LYS A 302 -20.72 12.86 1.79
C LYS A 302 -21.52 12.27 2.95
N ALA A 303 -21.21 12.70 4.17
CA ALA A 303 -21.90 12.21 5.35
C ALA A 303 -23.42 12.39 5.25
N ASN A 304 -24.17 11.37 5.66
CA ASN A 304 -25.63 11.35 5.68
C ASN A 304 -26.31 11.55 4.32
N LYS A 305 -25.58 11.29 3.22
CA LYS A 305 -26.13 11.29 1.85
C LYS A 305 -26.15 9.87 1.29
N ALA A 306 -27.30 9.48 0.75
CA ALA A 306 -27.44 8.22 0.04
C ALA A 306 -26.72 8.28 -1.31
N VAL A 307 -25.97 7.22 -1.61
CA VAL A 307 -25.25 7.03 -2.88
C VAL A 307 -25.57 5.64 -3.38
N GLU A 308 -25.92 5.52 -4.66
CA GLU A 308 -26.06 4.22 -5.31
C GLU A 308 -24.68 3.69 -5.68
N VAL A 309 -24.43 2.43 -5.34
CA VAL A 309 -23.17 1.73 -5.61
C VAL A 309 -23.44 0.40 -6.29
N ASP A 310 -22.46 -0.06 -7.08
CA ASP A 310 -22.46 -1.40 -7.65
C ASP A 310 -22.34 -2.49 -6.57
N GLY A 311 -22.64 -3.74 -6.95
CA GLY A 311 -22.65 -4.86 -6.01
C GLY A 311 -21.29 -5.21 -5.44
N GLU A 312 -20.21 -4.92 -6.17
CA GLU A 312 -18.84 -5.14 -5.69
C GLU A 312 -18.49 -4.17 -4.58
N LEU A 313 -18.74 -2.87 -4.78
CA LEU A 313 -18.52 -1.85 -3.78
C LEU A 313 -19.46 -2.05 -2.58
N ALA A 314 -20.72 -2.45 -2.80
CA ALA A 314 -21.60 -2.84 -1.71
C ALA A 314 -21.02 -3.98 -0.86
N THR A 315 -20.46 -5.02 -1.50
CA THR A 315 -19.79 -6.11 -0.79
C THR A 315 -18.57 -5.63 -0.01
N ILE A 316 -17.74 -4.75 -0.60
CA ILE A 316 -16.59 -4.15 0.09
C ILE A 316 -17.06 -3.36 1.32
N LEU A 317 -18.03 -2.47 1.17
CA LEU A 317 -18.50 -1.63 2.27
C LEU A 317 -19.16 -2.44 3.39
N THR A 318 -19.73 -3.62 3.10
CA THR A 318 -20.44 -4.44 4.10
C THR A 318 -19.61 -5.59 4.70
N SER A 319 -18.49 -5.95 4.07
CA SER A 319 -17.68 -7.13 4.44
C SER A 319 -16.27 -6.77 4.91
N THR A 320 -15.95 -5.48 5.04
CA THR A 320 -14.64 -4.98 5.47
C THR A 320 -14.80 -4.14 6.73
N ARG A 321 -13.70 -3.56 7.22
CA ARG A 321 -13.71 -2.65 8.38
C ARG A 321 -14.64 -1.43 8.23
N PHE A 322 -15.01 -1.06 7.01
CA PHE A 322 -15.94 0.04 6.74
C PHE A 322 -17.40 -0.27 7.11
N LYS A 323 -17.73 -1.52 7.44
CA LYS A 323 -19.11 -1.96 7.68
C LYS A 323 -19.88 -1.11 8.68
N GLU A 324 -19.24 -0.69 9.77
CA GLU A 324 -19.90 0.10 10.82
C GLU A 324 -20.04 1.59 10.43
N ASP A 325 -19.31 2.03 9.40
CA ASP A 325 -19.33 3.40 8.89
C ASP A 325 -20.35 3.61 7.76
N PHE A 326 -20.95 2.53 7.26
CA PHE A 326 -21.90 2.57 6.15
C PHE A 326 -23.21 1.85 6.45
N THR A 327 -24.32 2.51 6.20
CA THR A 327 -25.66 1.92 6.27
C THR A 327 -26.11 1.51 4.88
N CYS A 328 -26.42 0.23 4.66
CA CYS A 328 -26.94 -0.29 3.39
C CYS A 328 -28.47 -0.43 3.43
N GLN A 329 -29.15 0.03 2.39
CA GLN A 329 -30.59 -0.15 2.22
C GLN A 329 -30.89 -0.98 0.97
N PRO A 330 -31.80 -1.97 1.04
CA PRO A 330 -32.19 -2.75 -0.13
C PRO A 330 -32.91 -1.86 -1.17
N PRO A 331 -32.75 -2.14 -2.48
CA PRO A 331 -33.42 -1.39 -3.53
C PRO A 331 -34.94 -1.41 -3.34
N GLY A 332 -35.56 -0.23 -3.19
CA GLY A 332 -37.02 -0.09 -3.04
C GLY A 332 -37.56 -0.06 -1.60
N GLY A 333 -36.71 0.11 -0.58
CA GLY A 333 -37.16 0.44 0.77
C GLY A 333 -37.97 1.75 0.81
N PRO A 334 -38.99 1.89 1.69
CA PRO A 334 -39.85 3.06 1.69
C PRO A 334 -39.05 4.34 1.94
N SER A 335 -39.18 5.32 1.03
CA SER A 335 -38.65 6.69 1.16
C SER A 335 -39.32 7.50 2.30
N ALA A 336 -40.14 6.86 3.13
CA ALA A 336 -41.18 7.49 3.95
C ALA A 336 -40.73 8.00 5.33
N LEU A 337 -39.42 8.08 5.61
CA LEU A 337 -38.92 8.69 6.85
C LEU A 337 -38.32 10.10 6.64
N TRP A 338 -38.46 10.68 5.45
CA TRP A 338 -37.82 11.95 5.07
C TRP A 338 -38.72 13.19 5.17
N SER A 339 -39.75 13.14 6.01
CA SER A 339 -40.55 14.33 6.36
C SER A 339 -40.83 14.33 7.85
N HIS A 340 -39.88 14.84 8.65
CA HIS A 340 -40.10 15.75 9.79
C HIS A 340 -38.88 15.79 10.72
N ALA A 341 -37.99 16.75 10.46
CA ALA A 341 -37.23 17.50 11.46
C ALA A 341 -36.76 18.76 10.72
N GLY A 342 -37.47 19.88 10.73
CA GLY A 342 -38.02 20.56 11.89
C GLY A 342 -37.08 21.73 12.20
N GLU A 343 -37.28 22.83 11.48
CA GLU A 343 -36.78 24.16 11.86
C GLU A 343 -37.26 24.49 13.28
N PRO A 344 -36.43 25.21 14.04
CA PRO A 344 -36.86 26.39 14.76
C PRO A 344 -36.32 27.68 14.13
#